data_AF-A0A9P7YBQ6-F1
#
_entry.id   AF-A0A9P7YBQ6-F1
#
_cell.length_a   1.000
_cell.length_b   1.000
_cell.length_c   1.000
_cell.angle_alpha   90.00
_cell.angle_beta   90.00
_cell.angle_gamma   90.00
#
_symmetry.space_group_name_H-M   'P 1'
#
loop_
_entity.id
_entity.type
_entity.pdbx_description
1 polymer ?
#
loop_
_entity_poly.entity_id
_entity_poly.type
_entity_poly.pdbx_seq_one_letter_code
_entity_poly.pdbx_strand_id
1 'polypeptide(L)'
;MLGVFPSQKSFDKVPAMALRRKGQDRIKLLTVITLIFVVLYLYGIPSLPPTRPESRRKPGWQDRSTPRGAASNSTLGFQKILALSKGPSWRSRGLLAAAGHSSVNVEIPRQPHITSEMIDAFRHIGVKGESQMPHGSAHAWLAHLDLIKYGVSSGLDTFMIVEDDVDWDVSVKGQMALISDNVRKFLEVTKSDSSPYGRSWDVLWLGHCGEHTDVDTPRVEFADSTVPLAANYTGWADKYLKLLKPGNRAIQRAINPVCSFGYALTAHGAQRVLDWAGKGGSEAYDIKLMLGCKLNQLDCITVTPEIMHHYTPSKALGYHSLVQAENGKGASVAEETYETTMGATENIRQSARCRVLFDSTCVKKQRDYF
;
A
#
# COMPACT_ATOMS: atom_id res chain seq x y z
N MET A 1 -59.53 12.79 55.61
CA MET A 1 -59.10 13.50 56.84
C MET A 1 -58.08 14.54 56.40
N LEU A 2 -58.14 15.84 56.63
CA LEU A 2 -59.01 16.83 57.29
C LEU A 2 -58.69 18.11 56.44
N GLY A 3 -59.62 18.89 55.90
CA GLY A 3 -60.70 19.59 56.59
C GLY A 3 -60.15 20.82 57.31
N VAL A 4 -60.55 22.02 56.87
CA VAL A 4 -60.99 23.20 57.68
C VAL A 4 -60.59 24.55 57.03
N PHE A 5 -61.63 25.32 56.69
CA PHE A 5 -61.61 26.77 56.43
C PHE A 5 -61.54 27.57 57.75
N PRO A 6 -61.09 28.83 57.71
CA PRO A 6 -62.01 29.94 58.06
C PRO A 6 -61.86 31.16 57.12
N SER A 7 -62.96 31.74 56.62
CA SER A 7 -63.75 32.86 57.18
C SER A 7 -63.14 34.27 57.01
N GLN A 8 -63.66 34.97 56.00
CA GLN A 8 -64.35 36.29 56.07
C GLN A 8 -63.65 37.48 56.75
N LYS A 9 -63.38 38.55 55.98
CA LYS A 9 -64.07 39.87 56.07
C LYS A 9 -63.49 40.93 55.13
N SER A 10 -64.40 41.77 54.64
CA SER A 10 -64.22 42.92 53.76
C SER A 10 -63.41 44.05 54.37
N PHE A 11 -62.69 44.82 53.54
CA PHE A 11 -62.56 46.27 53.69
C PHE A 11 -62.36 46.94 52.32
N ASP A 12 -63.37 47.73 51.98
CA ASP A 12 -63.41 49.01 51.27
C ASP A 12 -62.43 49.41 50.14
N LYS A 13 -63.07 50.02 49.14
CA LYS A 13 -62.58 50.55 47.86
C LYS A 13 -61.70 51.80 48.02
N VAL A 14 -60.69 51.92 47.15
CA VAL A 14 -60.09 53.19 46.69
C VAL A 14 -59.87 53.09 45.15
N PRO A 15 -60.11 54.14 44.33
CA PRO A 15 -60.55 53.98 42.94
C PRO A 15 -59.43 53.67 41.92
N ALA A 16 -59.65 52.64 41.11
CA ALA A 16 -58.74 52.07 40.12
C ALA A 16 -58.61 52.84 38.78
N MET A 17 -58.90 54.15 38.73
CA MET A 17 -59.01 54.87 37.45
C MET A 17 -57.79 55.72 37.06
N ALA A 18 -56.86 56.00 37.98
CA ALA A 18 -55.69 56.85 37.69
C ALA A 18 -54.37 56.08 37.40
N LEU A 19 -54.26 54.81 37.79
CA LEU A 19 -53.03 54.00 37.60
C LEU A 19 -52.96 53.26 36.26
N ARG A 20 -54.09 53.07 35.56
CA ARG A 20 -54.14 52.25 34.34
C ARG A 20 -53.61 52.96 33.08
N ARG A 21 -53.68 54.31 33.03
CA ARG A 21 -53.15 55.11 31.91
C ARG A 21 -51.62 55.21 31.90
N LYS A 22 -50.98 55.42 33.07
CA LYS A 22 -49.52 55.53 33.18
C LYS A 22 -48.75 54.23 32.86
N GLY A 23 -49.37 53.07 33.05
CA GLY A 23 -48.76 51.76 32.75
C GLY A 23 -48.75 51.42 31.26
N GLN A 24 -49.80 51.78 30.52
CA GLN A 24 -49.89 51.50 29.07
C GLN A 24 -48.91 52.34 28.25
N ASP A 25 -48.66 53.60 28.64
CA ASP A 25 -47.71 54.46 27.93
C ASP A 25 -46.24 54.03 28.13
N ARG A 26 -45.91 53.49 29.31
CA ARG A 26 -44.58 52.92 29.60
C ARG A 26 -44.29 51.65 28.80
N ILE A 27 -45.29 50.78 28.64
CA ILE A 27 -45.13 49.54 27.85
C ILE A 27 -44.94 49.89 26.38
N LYS A 28 -45.73 50.83 25.83
CA LYS A 28 -45.57 51.28 24.44
C LYS A 28 -44.19 51.86 24.17
N LEU A 29 -43.68 52.69 25.08
CA LEU A 29 -42.34 53.27 24.98
C LEU A 29 -41.24 52.20 25.01
N LEU A 30 -41.36 51.20 25.90
CA LEU A 30 -40.41 50.07 25.95
C LEU A 30 -40.41 49.27 24.66
N THR A 31 -41.57 48.93 24.09
CA THR A 31 -41.64 48.23 22.79
C THR A 31 -41.00 49.01 21.66
N VAL A 32 -41.20 50.34 21.60
CA VAL A 32 -40.60 51.19 20.56
C VAL A 32 -39.08 51.23 20.72
N ILE A 33 -38.58 51.35 21.96
CA ILE A 33 -37.14 51.31 22.23
C ILE A 33 -36.54 49.95 21.83
N THR A 34 -37.18 48.84 22.17
CA THR A 34 -36.69 47.51 21.79
C THR A 34 -36.67 47.33 20.27
N LEU A 35 -37.69 47.79 19.55
CA LEU A 35 -37.71 47.77 18.08
C LEU A 35 -36.59 48.61 17.48
N ILE A 36 -36.33 49.80 18.02
CA ILE A 36 -35.21 50.65 17.58
C ILE A 36 -33.87 49.95 17.82
N PHE A 37 -33.67 49.30 18.96
CA PHE A 37 -32.44 48.54 19.23
C PHE A 37 -32.27 47.34 18.29
N VAL A 38 -33.36 46.64 17.93
CA VAL A 38 -33.30 45.53 16.95
C VAL A 38 -32.97 46.06 15.56
N VAL A 39 -33.55 47.18 15.13
CA VAL A 39 -33.21 47.81 13.85
C VAL A 39 -31.77 48.31 13.85
N LEU A 40 -31.30 48.96 14.92
CA LEU A 40 -29.90 49.37 15.04
C LEU A 40 -28.94 48.17 15.10
N TYR A 41 -29.35 47.04 15.66
CA TYR A 41 -28.55 45.81 15.65
C TYR A 41 -28.49 45.17 14.26
N LEU A 42 -29.61 45.15 13.53
CA LEU A 42 -29.68 44.58 12.18
C LEU A 42 -28.97 45.45 11.13
N TYR A 43 -28.92 46.77 11.31
CA TYR A 43 -28.36 47.71 10.33
C TYR A 43 -27.07 48.41 10.78
N GLY A 44 -26.66 48.24 12.04
CA GLY A 44 -25.51 48.92 12.63
C GLY A 44 -24.26 48.07 12.80
N ILE A 45 -24.25 46.80 12.37
CA ILE A 45 -23.01 46.03 12.26
C ILE A 45 -22.35 46.41 10.94
N PRO A 46 -21.23 47.16 10.94
CA PRO A 46 -20.49 47.39 9.71
C PRO A 46 -20.02 46.03 9.20
N SER A 47 -20.40 45.69 7.97
CA SER A 47 -19.84 44.55 7.25
C SER A 47 -18.32 44.66 7.32
N LEU A 48 -17.70 43.76 8.08
CA LEU A 48 -16.26 43.57 8.08
C LEU A 48 -15.83 43.45 6.61
N PRO A 49 -14.85 44.22 6.14
CA PRO A 49 -14.37 44.06 4.77
C PRO A 49 -13.95 42.59 4.62
N PRO A 50 -14.22 41.96 3.46
CA PRO A 50 -13.78 40.59 3.25
C PRO A 50 -12.28 40.56 3.45
N THR A 51 -11.84 39.87 4.51
CA THR A 51 -10.44 39.59 4.73
C THR A 51 -10.00 38.79 3.51
N ARG A 52 -9.24 39.44 2.62
CA ARG A 52 -8.52 38.74 1.56
C ARG A 52 -7.76 37.63 2.28
N PRO A 53 -8.00 36.34 1.99
CA PRO A 53 -7.20 35.30 2.58
C PRO A 53 -5.79 35.56 2.07
N GLU A 54 -4.94 36.04 2.97
CA GLU A 54 -3.52 36.03 2.76
C GLU A 54 -3.16 34.60 2.41
N SER A 55 -2.50 34.45 1.26
CA SER A 55 -2.05 33.19 0.69
C SER A 55 -1.06 32.53 1.67
N ARG A 56 -1.58 31.94 2.74
CA ARG A 56 -0.93 30.82 3.40
C ARG A 56 -0.89 29.72 2.36
N ARG A 57 0.29 29.50 1.77
CA ARG A 57 0.59 28.25 1.08
C ARG A 57 0.18 27.12 2.01
N LYS A 58 -0.97 26.50 1.74
CA LYS A 58 -1.36 25.25 2.39
C LYS A 58 -0.25 24.25 2.05
N PRO A 59 0.22 23.44 3.02
CA PRO A 59 1.08 22.31 2.67
C PRO A 59 0.32 21.49 1.61
N GLY A 60 1.00 21.19 0.50
CA GLY A 60 0.39 20.75 -0.75
C GLY A 60 -0.60 19.63 -0.52
N TRP A 61 -1.88 19.93 -0.73
CA TRP A 61 -2.86 18.89 -1.01
C TRP A 61 -2.44 18.28 -2.33
N GLN A 62 -1.79 17.11 -2.29
CA GLN A 62 -1.54 16.33 -3.48
C GLN A 62 -2.90 16.13 -4.14
N ASP A 63 -3.05 16.68 -5.34
CA ASP A 63 -4.27 16.52 -6.10
C ASP A 63 -4.41 15.04 -6.48
N ARG A 64 -5.29 14.34 -5.75
CA ARG A 64 -5.64 12.94 -5.99
C ARG A 64 -6.20 12.72 -7.39
N SER A 65 -6.53 13.77 -8.13
CA SER A 65 -6.96 13.70 -9.53
C SER A 65 -5.83 13.31 -10.50
N THR A 66 -4.56 13.46 -10.09
CA THR A 66 -3.41 13.17 -10.95
C THR A 66 -2.98 11.70 -10.83
N PRO A 67 -2.43 11.08 -11.91
CA PRO A 67 -1.86 9.72 -11.85
C PRO A 67 -0.85 9.54 -10.71
N ARG A 68 0.02 10.55 -10.52
CA ARG A 68 0.98 10.62 -9.42
C ARG A 68 0.32 10.64 -8.04
N GLY A 69 -0.73 11.44 -7.87
CA GLY A 69 -1.49 11.51 -6.62
C GLY A 69 -2.19 10.18 -6.31
N ALA A 70 -2.74 9.52 -7.33
CA ALA A 70 -3.34 8.21 -7.22
C ALA A 70 -2.30 7.12 -6.86
N ALA A 71 -1.11 7.14 -7.46
CA ALA A 71 0.02 6.28 -7.09
C ALA A 71 0.51 6.45 -5.64
N SER A 72 0.24 7.62 -5.05
CA SER A 72 0.61 7.96 -3.67
C SER A 72 -0.54 7.69 -2.67
N ASN A 73 -1.61 7.02 -3.08
CA ASN A 73 -2.74 6.72 -2.19
C ASN A 73 -2.43 5.51 -1.27
N SER A 74 -3.41 5.04 -0.51
CA SER A 74 -3.24 3.89 0.39
C SER A 74 -3.11 2.54 -0.34
N THR A 75 -3.51 2.44 -1.60
CA THR A 75 -3.39 1.22 -2.42
C THR A 75 -2.29 1.33 -3.46
N LEU A 76 -1.40 2.33 -3.32
CA LEU A 76 -0.29 2.59 -4.23
C LEU A 76 -0.72 2.69 -5.69
N GLY A 77 -1.90 3.25 -5.96
CA GLY A 77 -2.46 3.40 -7.32
C GLY A 77 -3.15 2.16 -7.90
N PHE A 78 -3.18 1.02 -7.19
CA PHE A 78 -3.94 -0.17 -7.57
C PHE A 78 -5.32 -0.19 -6.94
N GLN A 79 -6.23 -1.07 -7.35
CA GLN A 79 -7.52 -1.21 -6.64
C GLN A 79 -7.35 -1.95 -5.32
N LYS A 80 -6.48 -2.96 -5.28
CA LYS A 80 -6.16 -3.73 -4.07
C LYS A 80 -4.68 -4.13 -4.04
N ILE A 81 -4.16 -4.29 -2.82
CA ILE A 81 -2.91 -4.98 -2.54
C ILE A 81 -3.28 -6.25 -1.78
N LEU A 82 -2.96 -7.41 -2.33
CA LEU A 82 -3.30 -8.73 -1.82
C LEU A 82 -2.02 -9.41 -1.32
N ALA A 83 -2.01 -9.86 -0.07
CA ALA A 83 -0.88 -10.60 0.47
C ALA A 83 -1.08 -12.11 0.35
N LEU A 84 -0.06 -12.79 -0.15
CA LEU A 84 0.07 -14.25 -0.08
C LEU A 84 0.59 -14.63 1.30
N SER A 85 -0.28 -15.25 2.08
CA SER A 85 0.04 -15.73 3.44
C SER A 85 -0.69 -17.03 3.78
N LYS A 86 -0.02 -17.95 4.47
CA LYS A 86 -0.69 -19.17 4.97
C LYS A 86 -1.66 -18.91 6.13
N GLY A 87 -1.55 -17.76 6.78
CA GLY A 87 -2.35 -17.39 7.93
C GLY A 87 -1.57 -16.49 8.90
N PRO A 88 -2.18 -16.15 10.05
CA PRO A 88 -1.54 -15.31 11.05
C PRO A 88 -0.20 -15.88 11.53
N SER A 89 0.89 -15.15 11.31
CA SER A 89 2.25 -15.47 11.76
C SER A 89 3.06 -14.19 12.02
N TRP A 90 4.31 -14.31 12.46
CA TRP A 90 5.23 -13.17 12.57
C TRP A 90 5.36 -12.39 11.24
N ARG A 91 5.23 -13.10 10.11
CA ARG A 91 5.30 -12.53 8.75
C ARG A 91 4.13 -11.58 8.51
N SER A 92 2.90 -12.09 8.62
CA SER A 92 1.69 -11.31 8.39
C SER A 92 1.54 -10.16 9.40
N ARG A 93 1.91 -10.38 10.68
CA ARG A 93 1.88 -9.33 11.71
C ARG A 93 2.90 -8.23 11.40
N GLY A 94 4.12 -8.59 11.01
CA GLY A 94 5.14 -7.64 10.57
C GLY A 94 4.75 -6.86 9.31
N LEU A 95 4.13 -7.51 8.33
CA LEU A 95 3.61 -6.87 7.12
C LEU A 95 2.52 -5.85 7.46
N LEU A 96 1.54 -6.23 8.29
CA LEU A 96 0.46 -5.34 8.70
C LEU A 96 0.97 -4.16 9.54
N ALA A 97 1.99 -4.37 10.37
CA ALA A 97 2.64 -3.28 11.11
C ALA A 97 3.32 -2.28 10.16
N ALA A 98 4.08 -2.77 9.16
CA ALA A 98 4.70 -1.94 8.14
C ALA A 98 3.67 -1.17 7.30
N ALA A 99 2.57 -1.83 6.93
CA ALA A 99 1.43 -1.25 6.21
C ALA A 99 0.74 -0.14 7.02
N GLY A 100 0.46 -0.38 8.31
CA GLY A 100 -0.07 0.63 9.22
C GLY A 100 0.86 1.84 9.34
N HIS A 101 2.16 1.61 9.52
CA HIS A 101 3.15 2.68 9.65
C HIS A 101 3.26 3.55 8.40
N SER A 102 3.17 2.93 7.22
CA SER A 102 3.27 3.62 5.92
C SER A 102 1.92 4.10 5.35
N SER A 103 0.81 3.87 6.07
CA SER A 103 -0.56 4.15 5.59
C SER A 103 -0.88 3.49 4.25
N VAL A 104 -0.47 2.23 4.11
CA VAL A 104 -0.75 1.34 2.98
C VAL A 104 -1.82 0.33 3.40
N ASN A 105 -2.79 0.07 2.53
CA ASN A 105 -3.88 -0.86 2.77
C ASN A 105 -3.56 -2.20 2.08
N VAL A 106 -3.26 -3.21 2.89
CA VAL A 106 -2.99 -4.58 2.44
C VAL A 106 -4.09 -5.50 2.94
N GLU A 107 -4.68 -6.26 2.02
CA GLU A 107 -5.68 -7.29 2.31
C GLU A 107 -5.01 -8.67 2.31
N ILE A 108 -5.24 -9.46 3.35
CA ILE A 108 -4.84 -10.87 3.38
C ILE A 108 -6.10 -11.71 3.12
N PRO A 109 -6.42 -12.05 1.87
CA PRO A 109 -7.61 -12.83 1.58
C PRO A 109 -7.46 -14.25 2.12
N ARG A 110 -8.60 -14.88 2.43
CA ARG A 110 -8.62 -16.31 2.76
C ARG A 110 -8.18 -17.11 1.54
N GLN A 111 -7.07 -17.84 1.67
CA GLN A 111 -6.58 -18.72 0.61
C GLN A 111 -7.18 -20.13 0.75
N PRO A 112 -7.46 -20.80 -0.36
CA PRO A 112 -7.95 -22.18 -0.35
C PRO A 112 -6.89 -23.12 0.23
N HIS A 113 -7.34 -24.22 0.82
CA HIS A 113 -6.43 -25.28 1.22
C HIS A 113 -5.97 -26.04 -0.02
N ILE A 114 -4.65 -26.12 -0.22
CA ILE A 114 -4.03 -26.86 -1.32
C ILE A 114 -3.53 -28.19 -0.75
N THR A 115 -4.12 -29.31 -1.19
CA THR A 115 -3.75 -30.63 -0.68
C THR A 115 -2.45 -31.13 -1.31
N SER A 116 -1.77 -32.08 -0.65
CA SER A 116 -0.56 -32.70 -1.19
C SER A 116 -0.81 -33.37 -2.54
N GLU A 117 -1.99 -33.98 -2.77
CA GLU A 117 -2.34 -34.58 -4.05
C GLU A 117 -2.45 -33.54 -5.17
N MET A 118 -2.96 -32.34 -4.88
CA MET A 118 -3.00 -31.24 -5.85
C MET A 118 -1.59 -30.74 -6.18
N ILE A 119 -0.73 -30.63 -5.17
CA ILE A 119 0.67 -30.22 -5.34
C ILE A 119 1.40 -31.24 -6.20
N ASP A 120 1.27 -32.52 -5.87
CA ASP A 120 1.90 -33.61 -6.61
C ASP A 120 1.36 -33.70 -8.04
N ALA A 121 0.05 -33.57 -8.27
CA ALA A 121 -0.50 -33.50 -9.61
C ALA A 121 0.09 -32.33 -10.42
N PHE A 122 0.17 -31.13 -9.82
CA PHE A 122 0.71 -29.95 -10.48
C PHE A 122 2.19 -30.09 -10.85
N ARG A 123 3.01 -30.74 -10.01
CA ARG A 123 4.44 -31.01 -10.27
C ARG A 123 4.69 -31.84 -11.53
N HIS A 124 3.69 -32.56 -12.04
CA HIS A 124 3.79 -33.35 -13.26
C HIS A 124 3.31 -32.59 -14.52
N ILE A 125 2.69 -31.41 -14.37
CA ILE A 125 2.18 -30.62 -15.49
C ILE A 125 3.34 -29.86 -16.17
N GLY A 126 3.44 -29.96 -17.49
CA GLY A 126 4.38 -29.18 -18.29
C GLY A 126 5.84 -29.67 -18.26
N VAL A 127 6.13 -30.78 -17.58
CA VAL A 127 7.47 -31.38 -17.50
C VAL A 127 7.73 -32.27 -18.73
N LYS A 128 8.80 -31.98 -19.49
CA LYS A 128 9.24 -32.81 -20.64
C LYS A 128 10.67 -33.34 -20.42
N GLY A 129 10.82 -34.35 -19.58
CA GLY A 129 12.12 -34.99 -19.32
C GLY A 129 13.05 -34.21 -18.38
N GLU A 130 12.52 -33.23 -17.66
CA GLU A 130 13.25 -32.43 -16.67
C GLU A 130 13.02 -32.97 -15.25
N SER A 131 13.87 -32.56 -14.30
CA SER A 131 13.66 -32.85 -12.88
C SER A 131 12.36 -32.22 -12.39
N GLN A 132 11.63 -32.95 -11.56
CA GLN A 132 10.39 -32.43 -10.98
C GLN A 132 10.68 -31.27 -10.03
N MET A 133 9.82 -30.25 -10.10
CA MET A 133 9.84 -29.14 -9.16
C MET A 133 9.71 -29.63 -7.71
N PRO A 134 10.45 -29.05 -6.75
CA PRO A 134 10.28 -29.36 -5.33
C PRO A 134 8.86 -29.10 -4.82
N HIS A 135 8.40 -29.88 -3.83
CA HIS A 135 7.03 -29.81 -3.30
C HIS A 135 6.64 -28.40 -2.82
N GLY A 136 7.47 -27.77 -1.99
CA GLY A 136 7.22 -26.43 -1.46
C GLY A 136 7.19 -25.35 -2.55
N SER A 137 7.95 -25.53 -3.64
CA SER A 137 7.92 -24.61 -4.78
C SER A 137 6.62 -24.71 -5.56
N ALA A 138 6.11 -25.94 -5.76
CA ALA A 138 4.82 -26.17 -6.41
C ALA A 138 3.65 -25.67 -5.57
N HIS A 139 3.72 -25.83 -4.25
CA HIS A 139 2.74 -25.25 -3.33
C HIS A 139 2.70 -23.72 -3.43
N ALA A 140 3.86 -23.05 -3.35
CA ALA A 140 3.94 -21.60 -3.50
C ALA A 140 3.39 -21.13 -4.86
N TRP A 141 3.69 -21.85 -5.93
CA TRP A 141 3.15 -21.57 -7.26
C TRP A 141 1.62 -21.62 -7.29
N LEU A 142 1.01 -22.70 -6.80
CA LEU A 142 -0.44 -22.83 -6.73
C LEU A 142 -1.08 -21.71 -5.90
N ALA A 143 -0.47 -21.32 -4.78
CA ALA A 143 -0.93 -20.21 -3.96
C ALA A 143 -0.93 -18.86 -4.71
N HIS A 144 0.10 -18.58 -5.52
CA HIS A 144 0.10 -17.40 -6.39
C HIS A 144 -1.02 -17.46 -7.44
N LEU A 145 -1.21 -18.59 -8.11
CA LEU A 145 -2.28 -18.75 -9.09
C LEU A 145 -3.66 -18.53 -8.46
N ASP A 146 -3.87 -18.96 -7.22
CA ASP A 146 -5.15 -18.78 -6.53
C ASP A 146 -5.44 -17.32 -6.18
N LEU A 147 -4.43 -16.53 -5.80
CA LEU A 147 -4.60 -15.08 -5.64
C LEU A 147 -4.90 -14.36 -6.96
N ILE A 148 -4.26 -14.78 -8.05
CA ILE A 148 -4.53 -14.20 -9.37
C ILE A 148 -5.95 -14.54 -9.81
N LYS A 149 -6.39 -15.79 -9.63
CA LYS A 149 -7.78 -16.21 -9.86
C LYS A 149 -8.76 -15.39 -9.02
N TYR A 150 -8.45 -15.15 -7.74
CA TYR A 150 -9.26 -14.29 -6.87
C TYR A 150 -9.37 -12.85 -7.41
N GLY A 151 -8.26 -12.27 -7.87
CA GLY A 151 -8.27 -10.93 -8.47
C GLY A 151 -9.15 -10.86 -9.72
N VAL A 152 -9.02 -11.85 -10.61
CA VAL A 152 -9.85 -11.98 -11.83
C VAL A 152 -11.32 -12.19 -11.49
N SER A 153 -11.65 -13.13 -10.60
CA SER A 153 -13.03 -13.44 -10.23
C SER A 153 -13.71 -12.29 -9.48
N SER A 154 -12.92 -11.45 -8.81
CA SER A 154 -13.40 -10.25 -8.13
C SER A 154 -13.56 -9.04 -9.06
N GLY A 155 -13.27 -9.18 -10.36
CA GLY A 155 -13.39 -8.11 -11.34
C GLY A 155 -12.41 -6.95 -11.12
N LEU A 156 -11.22 -7.22 -10.56
CA LEU A 156 -10.19 -6.19 -10.37
C LEU A 156 -9.53 -5.85 -11.71
N ASP A 157 -9.61 -4.58 -12.10
CA ASP A 157 -8.90 -3.95 -13.22
C ASP A 157 -7.39 -3.88 -12.99
N THR A 158 -6.95 -3.57 -11.77
CA THR A 158 -5.54 -3.63 -11.36
C THR A 158 -5.39 -4.03 -9.91
N PHE A 159 -4.43 -4.91 -9.62
CA PHE A 159 -4.12 -5.31 -8.25
C PHE A 159 -2.65 -5.69 -8.10
N MET A 160 -2.14 -5.52 -6.90
CA MET A 160 -0.79 -5.92 -6.53
C MET A 160 -0.84 -7.17 -5.65
N ILE A 161 0.05 -8.12 -5.90
CA ILE A 161 0.32 -9.26 -5.02
C ILE A 161 1.65 -9.01 -4.31
N VAL A 162 1.68 -9.26 -3.00
CA VAL A 162 2.90 -9.25 -2.18
C VAL A 162 3.03 -10.54 -1.38
N GLU A 163 4.27 -10.94 -1.07
CA GLU A 163 4.53 -12.04 -0.13
C GLU A 163 4.41 -11.53 1.32
N ASP A 164 4.01 -12.39 2.27
CA ASP A 164 3.77 -11.96 3.66
C ASP A 164 5.03 -11.58 4.45
N ASP A 165 6.20 -11.98 3.98
CA ASP A 165 7.47 -11.54 4.53
C ASP A 165 8.05 -10.30 3.81
N VAL A 166 7.32 -9.69 2.86
CA VAL A 166 7.78 -8.45 2.20
C VAL A 166 7.87 -7.26 3.15
N ASP A 167 8.77 -6.35 2.83
CA ASP A 167 8.96 -5.06 3.48
C ASP A 167 9.39 -4.00 2.46
N TRP A 168 9.25 -2.72 2.84
CA TRP A 168 9.49 -1.58 1.96
C TRP A 168 9.96 -0.36 2.76
N ASP A 169 10.39 0.68 2.04
CA ASP A 169 10.82 1.93 2.67
C ASP A 169 9.62 2.69 3.25
N VAL A 170 9.75 3.35 4.40
CA VAL A 170 8.70 4.23 4.97
C VAL A 170 8.18 5.26 3.95
N SER A 171 8.99 5.58 2.94
CA SER A 171 8.68 6.51 1.85
C SER A 171 7.97 5.85 0.65
N VAL A 172 7.45 4.62 0.76
CA VAL A 172 6.91 3.83 -0.37
C VAL A 172 5.89 4.59 -1.22
N LYS A 173 5.03 5.41 -0.61
CA LYS A 173 4.04 6.21 -1.34
C LYS A 173 4.71 7.25 -2.25
N GLY A 174 5.80 7.86 -1.77
CA GLY A 174 6.64 8.77 -2.57
C GLY A 174 7.40 8.04 -3.67
N GLN A 175 7.92 6.84 -3.39
CA GLN A 175 8.56 5.98 -4.39
C GLN A 175 7.57 5.63 -5.51
N MET A 176 6.36 5.18 -5.16
CA MET A 176 5.32 4.82 -6.12
C MET A 176 4.84 6.02 -6.95
N ALA A 177 4.85 7.21 -6.38
CA ALA A 177 4.61 8.46 -7.10
C ALA A 177 5.66 8.70 -8.20
N LEU A 178 6.95 8.53 -7.87
CA LEU A 178 8.05 8.64 -8.83
C LEU A 178 7.97 7.55 -9.91
N ILE A 179 7.66 6.32 -9.51
CA ILE A 179 7.49 5.18 -10.41
C ILE A 179 6.33 5.44 -11.39
N SER A 180 5.21 5.98 -10.92
CA SER A 180 4.05 6.32 -11.77
C SER A 180 4.43 7.25 -12.92
N ASP A 181 5.12 8.36 -12.63
CA ASP A 181 5.56 9.29 -13.66
C ASP A 181 6.49 8.62 -14.69
N ASN A 182 7.40 7.77 -14.22
CA ASN A 182 8.44 7.19 -15.08
C ASN A 182 7.98 5.95 -15.84
N VAL A 183 7.05 5.15 -15.30
CA VAL A 183 6.35 4.07 -16.03
C VAL A 183 5.50 4.67 -17.13
N ARG A 184 4.72 5.72 -16.82
CA ARG A 184 3.92 6.42 -17.83
C ARG A 184 4.79 7.03 -18.92
N LYS A 185 5.94 7.59 -18.57
CA LYS A 185 6.93 8.10 -19.55
C LYS A 185 7.50 6.96 -20.41
N PHE A 186 7.92 5.86 -19.81
CA PHE A 186 8.49 4.70 -20.49
C PHE A 186 7.51 4.06 -21.49
N LEU A 187 6.23 4.01 -21.12
CA LEU A 187 5.15 3.49 -21.95
C LEU A 187 4.51 4.52 -22.88
N GLU A 188 5.00 5.76 -22.89
CA GLU A 188 4.46 6.86 -23.70
C GLU A 188 2.95 7.08 -23.47
N VAL A 189 2.50 6.92 -22.21
CA VAL A 189 1.08 7.03 -21.83
C VAL A 189 0.58 8.45 -22.05
N THR A 190 -0.50 8.57 -22.81
CA THR A 190 -1.11 9.86 -23.15
C THR A 190 -1.60 10.62 -21.92
N LYS A 191 -1.65 11.97 -22.01
CA LYS A 191 -2.11 12.82 -20.91
C LYS A 191 -3.59 12.63 -20.56
N SER A 192 -4.41 12.17 -21.51
CA SER A 192 -5.83 11.87 -21.29
C SER A 192 -6.06 10.59 -20.49
N ASP A 193 -5.09 9.67 -20.48
CA ASP A 193 -5.16 8.48 -19.65
C ASP A 193 -4.82 8.85 -18.20
N SER A 194 -5.76 8.66 -17.27
CA SER A 194 -5.61 8.99 -15.85
C SER A 194 -5.05 7.83 -15.00
N SER A 195 -4.78 6.67 -15.59
CA SER A 195 -4.30 5.49 -14.85
C SER A 195 -2.89 5.73 -14.28
N PRO A 196 -2.60 5.37 -13.02
CA PRO A 196 -1.31 5.66 -12.40
C PRO A 196 -0.09 5.10 -13.16
N TYR A 197 -0.23 3.94 -13.80
CA TYR A 197 0.88 3.23 -14.43
C TYR A 197 0.65 2.95 -15.93
N GLY A 198 -0.37 3.54 -16.55
CA GLY A 198 -0.85 3.05 -17.85
C GLY A 198 -1.50 1.67 -17.72
N ARG A 199 -1.93 1.10 -18.85
CA ARG A 199 -2.50 -0.26 -18.93
C ARG A 199 -1.78 -1.20 -19.89
N SER A 200 -0.78 -0.71 -20.63
CA SER A 200 -0.05 -1.46 -21.65
C SER A 200 1.07 -2.32 -21.04
N TRP A 201 0.73 -3.11 -20.02
CA TRP A 201 1.61 -4.05 -19.34
C TRP A 201 0.80 -5.17 -18.71
N ASP A 202 1.39 -6.35 -18.60
CA ASP A 202 0.81 -7.51 -17.93
C ASP A 202 1.29 -7.63 -16.50
N VAL A 203 2.61 -7.43 -16.29
CA VAL A 203 3.26 -7.52 -14.98
C VAL A 203 4.07 -6.25 -14.72
N LEU A 204 3.82 -5.60 -13.59
CA LEU A 204 4.68 -4.53 -13.07
C LEU A 204 5.42 -5.06 -11.84
N TRP A 205 6.71 -5.34 -11.99
CA TRP A 205 7.56 -5.92 -10.97
C TRP A 205 8.16 -4.83 -10.07
N LEU A 206 7.82 -4.86 -8.78
CA LEU A 206 8.18 -3.82 -7.80
C LEU A 206 9.12 -4.36 -6.71
N GLY A 207 9.04 -5.65 -6.44
CA GLY A 207 9.89 -6.38 -5.52
C GLY A 207 10.45 -7.65 -6.13
N HIS A 208 11.77 -7.69 -6.28
CA HIS A 208 12.55 -8.76 -6.87
C HIS A 208 13.93 -8.83 -6.22
N CYS A 209 14.64 -9.95 -6.39
CA CYS A 209 16.02 -10.12 -5.92
C CYS A 209 17.06 -9.44 -6.84
N GLY A 210 16.63 -8.91 -7.98
CA GLY A 210 17.47 -8.22 -8.94
C GLY A 210 16.86 -8.24 -10.34
N GLU A 211 17.43 -7.43 -11.21
CA GLU A 211 17.11 -7.41 -12.63
C GLU A 211 18.40 -7.27 -13.44
N HIS A 212 18.44 -7.93 -14.59
CA HIS A 212 19.53 -7.79 -15.54
C HIS A 212 19.39 -6.48 -16.32
N THR A 213 20.47 -5.71 -16.41
CA THR A 213 20.50 -4.57 -17.31
C THR A 213 21.90 -4.37 -17.88
N ASP A 214 21.98 -3.95 -19.14
CA ASP A 214 23.22 -3.70 -19.87
C ASP A 214 23.30 -2.23 -20.28
N VAL A 215 24.45 -1.78 -20.77
CA VAL A 215 24.67 -0.38 -21.21
C VAL A 215 23.58 0.07 -22.21
N ASP A 216 23.23 -0.79 -23.14
CA ASP A 216 22.30 -0.49 -24.24
C ASP A 216 20.84 -0.84 -23.92
N THR A 217 20.52 -1.30 -22.69
CA THR A 217 19.14 -1.61 -22.31
C THR A 217 18.27 -0.34 -22.35
N PRO A 218 17.19 -0.31 -23.17
CA PRO A 218 16.29 0.83 -23.20
C PRO A 218 15.58 0.99 -21.86
N ARG A 219 15.76 2.17 -21.24
CA ARG A 219 15.23 2.46 -19.91
C ARG A 219 14.98 3.94 -19.71
N VAL A 220 14.13 4.26 -18.74
CA VAL A 220 13.98 5.60 -18.19
C VAL A 220 14.61 5.64 -16.80
N GLU A 221 15.72 6.37 -16.66
CA GLU A 221 16.33 6.64 -15.36
C GLU A 221 15.76 7.90 -14.71
N PHE A 222 15.58 7.84 -13.39
CA PHE A 222 15.07 8.96 -12.59
C PHE A 222 15.69 8.98 -11.19
N ALA A 223 15.89 10.18 -10.65
CA ALA A 223 16.43 10.35 -9.32
C ALA A 223 15.43 9.91 -8.24
N ASP A 224 15.90 9.15 -7.27
CA ASP A 224 15.16 8.74 -6.09
C ASP A 224 16.11 8.65 -4.89
N SER A 225 15.92 9.54 -3.92
CA SER A 225 16.78 9.64 -2.73
C SER A 225 16.71 8.41 -1.81
N THR A 226 15.75 7.51 -2.02
CA THR A 226 15.57 6.27 -1.24
C THR A 226 16.33 5.08 -1.81
N VAL A 227 16.94 5.21 -2.99
CA VAL A 227 17.79 4.17 -3.58
C VAL A 227 18.89 3.75 -2.60
N PRO A 228 19.10 2.44 -2.37
CA PRO A 228 20.19 1.96 -1.52
C PRO A 228 21.52 2.50 -2.02
N LEU A 229 22.39 2.88 -1.08
CA LEU A 229 23.76 3.24 -1.42
C LEU A 229 24.42 2.03 -2.08
N ALA A 230 25.19 2.24 -3.15
CA ALA A 230 25.84 1.15 -3.88
C ALA A 230 26.68 0.24 -2.96
N ALA A 231 27.36 0.81 -1.96
CA ALA A 231 28.14 0.06 -0.98
C ALA A 231 27.31 -0.85 -0.05
N ASN A 232 26.00 -0.61 0.06
CA ASN A 232 25.08 -1.38 0.88
C ASN A 232 24.14 -2.25 0.04
N TYR A 233 24.21 -2.20 -1.29
CA TYR A 233 23.37 -3.06 -2.12
C TYR A 233 23.88 -4.50 -2.04
N THR A 234 22.98 -5.42 -1.77
CA THR A 234 23.25 -6.86 -1.73
C THR A 234 22.42 -7.56 -2.79
N GLY A 235 22.94 -8.66 -3.34
CA GLY A 235 22.23 -9.41 -4.39
C GLY A 235 23.10 -9.66 -5.61
N TRP A 236 22.61 -10.50 -6.52
CA TRP A 236 23.33 -10.85 -7.74
C TRP A 236 23.36 -9.69 -8.75
N ALA A 237 22.44 -8.73 -8.60
CA ALA A 237 22.32 -7.58 -9.48
C ALA A 237 23.23 -6.38 -9.13
N ASP A 238 24.07 -6.48 -8.10
CA ASP A 238 25.01 -5.41 -7.69
C ASP A 238 25.85 -4.89 -8.86
N LYS A 239 26.34 -5.81 -9.70
CA LYS A 239 27.13 -5.47 -10.88
C LYS A 239 26.38 -4.60 -11.88
N TYR A 240 25.05 -4.69 -11.93
CA TYR A 240 24.22 -3.90 -12.84
C TYR A 240 23.86 -2.53 -12.29
N LEU A 241 23.85 -2.34 -10.96
CA LEU A 241 23.65 -1.01 -10.37
C LEU A 241 24.73 -0.01 -10.77
N LYS A 242 25.94 -0.49 -11.05
CA LYS A 242 27.06 0.33 -11.53
C LYS A 242 26.81 0.95 -12.91
N LEU A 243 25.84 0.43 -13.65
CA LEU A 243 25.43 0.95 -14.96
C LEU A 243 24.35 2.04 -14.85
N LEU A 244 23.78 2.24 -13.65
CA LEU A 244 22.83 3.31 -13.38
C LEU A 244 23.55 4.51 -12.78
N LYS A 245 23.00 5.71 -12.98
CA LYS A 245 23.50 6.90 -12.27
C LYS A 245 23.29 6.71 -10.76
N PRO A 246 24.29 7.04 -9.92
CA PRO A 246 24.15 6.94 -8.47
C PRO A 246 22.92 7.70 -7.94
N GLY A 247 22.10 7.05 -7.12
CA GLY A 247 20.87 7.64 -6.59
C GLY A 247 19.69 7.64 -7.57
N ASN A 248 19.81 6.96 -8.72
CA ASN A 248 18.70 6.77 -9.64
C ASN A 248 18.11 5.36 -9.56
N ARG A 249 16.82 5.28 -9.89
CA ARG A 249 16.15 4.05 -10.34
C ARG A 249 15.98 4.10 -11.85
N ALA A 250 15.70 2.95 -12.43
CA ALA A 250 15.36 2.76 -13.82
C ALA A 250 14.03 2.03 -13.96
N ILE A 251 13.24 2.45 -14.94
CA ILE A 251 12.12 1.67 -15.50
C ILE A 251 12.57 1.06 -16.81
N GLN A 252 12.41 -0.24 -16.97
CA GLN A 252 12.72 -0.95 -18.21
C GLN A 252 11.78 -2.13 -18.44
N ARG A 253 11.83 -2.73 -19.64
CA ARG A 253 11.24 -4.05 -19.88
C ARG A 253 12.02 -5.09 -19.09
N ALA A 254 11.29 -5.99 -18.43
CA ALA A 254 11.91 -6.99 -17.58
C ALA A 254 12.48 -8.15 -18.41
N ILE A 255 13.75 -8.49 -18.20
CA ILE A 255 14.46 -9.57 -18.91
C ILE A 255 14.76 -10.74 -17.97
N ASN A 256 15.16 -10.46 -16.74
CA ASN A 256 15.49 -11.49 -15.75
C ASN A 256 15.11 -11.09 -14.31
N PRO A 257 13.89 -10.59 -14.04
CA PRO A 257 13.45 -10.39 -12.67
C PRO A 257 13.26 -11.75 -12.01
N VAL A 258 13.86 -11.98 -10.86
CA VAL A 258 13.67 -13.20 -10.07
C VAL A 258 13.21 -12.83 -8.66
N CYS A 259 12.54 -13.74 -7.97
CA CYS A 259 11.76 -13.50 -6.75
C CYS A 259 10.50 -12.66 -7.00
N SER A 260 9.41 -12.99 -6.32
CA SER A 260 8.08 -12.43 -6.52
C SER A 260 7.56 -11.65 -5.30
N PHE A 261 8.47 -11.01 -4.55
CA PHE A 261 8.15 -10.31 -3.30
C PHE A 261 7.00 -9.30 -3.45
N GLY A 262 6.94 -8.61 -4.60
CA GLY A 262 5.84 -7.72 -4.95
C GLY A 262 5.73 -7.50 -6.46
N TYR A 263 4.58 -7.85 -7.03
CA TYR A 263 4.27 -7.60 -8.44
C TYR A 263 2.81 -7.23 -8.62
N ALA A 264 2.52 -6.35 -9.56
CA ALA A 264 1.17 -5.97 -9.91
C ALA A 264 0.77 -6.54 -11.27
N LEU A 265 -0.54 -6.65 -11.46
CA LEU A 265 -1.19 -7.17 -12.66
C LEU A 265 -2.31 -6.21 -13.09
N THR A 266 -2.46 -6.03 -14.40
CA THR A 266 -3.72 -5.55 -14.99
C THR A 266 -4.70 -6.71 -15.11
N ALA A 267 -6.00 -6.45 -15.31
CA ALA A 267 -6.99 -7.51 -15.53
C ALA A 267 -6.61 -8.41 -16.72
N HIS A 268 -6.15 -7.80 -17.81
CA HIS A 268 -5.65 -8.52 -18.98
C HIS A 268 -4.37 -9.30 -18.66
N GLY A 269 -3.42 -8.65 -17.97
CA GLY A 269 -2.19 -9.28 -17.52
C GLY A 269 -2.42 -10.50 -16.64
N ALA A 270 -3.37 -10.42 -15.71
CA ALA A 270 -3.74 -11.52 -14.84
C ALA A 270 -4.24 -12.73 -15.64
N GLN A 271 -5.04 -12.53 -16.69
CA GLN A 271 -5.50 -13.62 -17.57
C GLN A 271 -4.33 -14.23 -18.35
N ARG A 272 -3.42 -13.40 -18.89
CA ARG A 272 -2.21 -13.88 -19.59
C ARG A 272 -1.27 -14.65 -18.66
N VAL A 273 -1.09 -14.19 -17.42
CA VAL A 273 -0.29 -14.89 -16.41
C VAL A 273 -0.95 -16.23 -16.04
N LEU A 274 -2.27 -16.29 -15.88
CA LEU A 274 -2.96 -17.57 -15.65
C LEU A 274 -2.79 -18.54 -16.82
N ASP A 275 -2.88 -18.08 -18.08
CA ASP A 275 -2.62 -18.93 -19.25
C ASP A 275 -1.15 -19.39 -19.30
N TRP A 276 -0.21 -18.49 -19.04
CA TRP A 276 1.22 -18.80 -19.11
C TRP A 276 1.69 -19.70 -17.96
N ALA A 277 1.44 -19.28 -16.72
CA ALA A 277 1.88 -19.97 -15.51
C ALA A 277 0.97 -21.15 -15.14
N GLY A 278 -0.24 -21.24 -15.69
CA GLY A 278 -1.10 -22.42 -15.56
C GLY A 278 -0.58 -23.65 -16.30
N LYS A 279 0.33 -23.47 -17.29
CA LYS A 279 0.95 -24.56 -18.06
C LYS A 279 1.96 -25.40 -17.25
N GLY A 280 2.24 -25.04 -15.99
CA GLY A 280 3.23 -25.71 -15.16
C GLY A 280 4.66 -25.60 -15.70
N GLY A 281 5.55 -26.43 -15.16
CA GLY A 281 6.98 -26.45 -15.44
C GLY A 281 7.79 -27.17 -14.35
N SER A 282 9.10 -27.15 -14.48
CA SER A 282 10.06 -27.80 -13.56
C SER A 282 10.68 -26.86 -12.52
N GLU A 283 10.60 -25.54 -12.74
CA GLU A 283 11.23 -24.51 -11.92
C GLU A 283 10.26 -23.82 -10.94
N ALA A 284 10.73 -22.86 -10.14
CA ALA A 284 9.85 -22.08 -9.27
C ALA A 284 8.94 -21.09 -10.05
N TYR A 285 7.87 -20.62 -9.39
CA TYR A 285 6.88 -19.71 -9.99
C TYR A 285 7.48 -18.42 -10.55
N ASP A 286 8.38 -17.79 -9.78
CA ASP A 286 9.08 -16.57 -10.17
C ASP A 286 9.92 -16.79 -11.44
N ILE A 287 10.60 -17.93 -11.56
CA ILE A 287 11.33 -18.32 -12.77
C ILE A 287 10.37 -18.50 -13.94
N LYS A 288 9.21 -19.14 -13.75
CA LYS A 288 8.21 -19.26 -14.83
C LYS A 288 7.72 -17.90 -15.30
N LEU A 289 7.41 -16.99 -14.37
CA LEU A 289 6.93 -15.65 -14.68
C LEU A 289 8.00 -14.85 -15.43
N MET A 290 9.25 -14.90 -14.96
CA MET A 290 10.44 -14.35 -15.62
C MET A 290 10.60 -14.88 -17.05
N LEU A 291 10.49 -16.19 -17.26
CA LEU A 291 10.57 -16.78 -18.60
C LEU A 291 9.47 -16.25 -19.53
N GLY A 292 8.27 -15.98 -18.99
CA GLY A 292 7.19 -15.34 -19.74
C GLY A 292 7.58 -13.93 -20.21
N CYS A 293 8.18 -13.13 -19.34
CA CYS A 293 8.71 -11.81 -19.67
C CYS A 293 9.83 -11.90 -20.73
N LYS A 294 10.83 -12.74 -20.48
CA LYS A 294 12.02 -12.90 -21.33
C LYS A 294 11.69 -13.38 -22.74
N LEU A 295 10.68 -14.24 -22.88
CA LEU A 295 10.22 -14.81 -24.15
C LEU A 295 9.15 -13.94 -24.83
N ASN A 296 8.89 -12.72 -24.33
CA ASN A 296 7.83 -11.81 -24.79
C ASN A 296 6.44 -12.46 -24.82
N GLN A 297 6.20 -13.45 -23.95
CA GLN A 297 4.89 -14.06 -23.74
C GLN A 297 4.05 -13.24 -22.74
N LEU A 298 4.72 -12.36 -21.98
CA LEU A 298 4.13 -11.39 -21.07
C LEU A 298 4.84 -10.04 -21.26
N ASP A 299 4.06 -8.95 -21.28
CA ASP A 299 4.59 -7.59 -21.30
C ASP A 299 4.94 -7.15 -19.88
N CYS A 300 6.21 -7.32 -19.51
CA CYS A 300 6.68 -7.04 -18.16
C CYS A 300 7.48 -5.75 -18.07
N ILE A 301 7.18 -4.95 -17.05
CA ILE A 301 7.94 -3.76 -16.67
C ILE A 301 8.53 -4.01 -15.28
N THR A 302 9.75 -3.56 -15.06
CA THR A 302 10.42 -3.67 -13.76
C THR A 302 10.99 -2.33 -13.32
N VAL A 303 11.12 -2.18 -11.99
CA VAL A 303 11.75 -1.03 -11.33
C VAL A 303 13.05 -1.49 -10.70
N THR A 304 14.18 -0.90 -11.10
CA THR A 304 15.51 -1.32 -10.62
C THR A 304 16.34 -0.13 -10.13
N PRO A 305 16.97 -0.17 -8.93
CA PRO A 305 16.77 -1.20 -7.90
C PRO A 305 15.31 -1.28 -7.44
N GLU A 306 14.95 -2.42 -6.85
CA GLU A 306 13.61 -2.72 -6.33
C GLU A 306 13.19 -1.78 -5.18
N ILE A 307 11.89 -1.67 -4.95
CA ILE A 307 11.33 -0.91 -3.81
C ILE A 307 10.74 -1.81 -2.71
N MET A 308 10.67 -3.10 -2.98
CA MET A 308 10.17 -4.12 -2.05
C MET A 308 11.13 -5.29 -2.01
N HIS A 309 11.43 -5.76 -0.81
CA HIS A 309 12.29 -6.92 -0.60
C HIS A 309 11.78 -7.71 0.60
N HIS A 310 12.07 -9.00 0.68
CA HIS A 310 11.72 -9.74 1.90
C HIS A 310 12.46 -9.22 3.13
N TYR A 311 11.80 -9.28 4.27
CA TYR A 311 12.39 -9.21 5.58
C TYR A 311 12.73 -10.63 6.04
N THR A 312 13.97 -10.83 6.47
CA THR A 312 14.47 -12.14 6.91
C THR A 312 14.97 -12.07 8.34
N PRO A 313 14.45 -12.93 9.26
CA PRO A 313 15.12 -13.20 10.52
C PRO A 313 16.53 -13.74 10.30
N SER A 314 17.40 -13.57 11.29
CA SER A 314 18.77 -14.09 11.21
C SER A 314 18.78 -15.62 11.09
N LYS A 315 19.60 -16.16 10.17
CA LYS A 315 19.84 -17.61 10.06
C LYS A 315 20.38 -18.21 11.36
N ALA A 316 21.11 -17.43 12.15
CA ALA A 316 21.64 -17.86 13.46
C ALA A 316 20.53 -18.20 14.46
N LEU A 317 19.30 -17.71 14.24
CA LEU A 317 18.11 -18.06 15.01
C LEU A 317 17.42 -19.35 14.50
N GLY A 318 18.06 -20.10 13.59
CA GLY A 318 17.48 -21.31 13.01
C GLY A 318 16.31 -21.03 12.07
N TYR A 319 16.33 -19.91 11.35
CA TYR A 319 15.29 -19.56 10.40
C TYR A 319 15.40 -20.33 9.07
N HIS A 320 14.31 -20.98 8.69
CA HIS A 320 14.10 -21.61 7.39
C HIS A 320 12.83 -21.06 6.74
N SER A 321 12.84 -20.79 5.42
CA SER A 321 11.62 -20.37 4.74
C SER A 321 10.58 -21.49 4.74
N LEU A 322 9.28 -21.13 4.66
CA LEU A 322 8.20 -22.13 4.60
C LEU A 322 8.36 -23.09 3.41
N VAL A 323 8.84 -22.57 2.27
CA VAL A 323 9.17 -23.36 1.08
C VAL A 323 10.32 -24.33 1.34
N GLN A 324 11.38 -23.88 2.02
CA GLN A 324 12.51 -24.75 2.39
C GLN A 324 12.07 -25.85 3.36
N ALA A 325 11.22 -25.52 4.33
CA ALA A 325 10.70 -26.50 5.29
C ALA A 325 9.87 -27.60 4.60
N GLU A 326 8.99 -27.22 3.68
CA GLU A 326 8.24 -28.19 2.87
C GLU A 326 9.10 -29.01 1.91
N ASN A 327 10.26 -28.49 1.52
CA ASN A 327 11.25 -29.22 0.75
C ASN A 327 12.16 -30.11 1.63
N GLY A 328 11.87 -30.26 2.93
CA GLY A 328 12.65 -31.08 3.86
C GLY A 328 14.00 -30.49 4.24
N LYS A 329 14.24 -29.19 4.03
CA LYS A 329 15.53 -28.51 4.28
C LYS A 329 15.63 -27.90 5.69
N GLY A 330 14.97 -28.49 6.68
CA GLY A 330 14.92 -28.03 8.07
C GLY A 330 13.57 -27.49 8.49
N ALA A 331 13.42 -27.17 9.77
CA ALA A 331 12.22 -26.54 10.32
C ALA A 331 12.63 -25.26 11.06
N SER A 332 11.83 -24.21 10.92
CA SER A 332 12.01 -23.00 11.72
C SER A 332 11.74 -23.29 13.19
N VAL A 333 12.45 -22.58 14.08
CA VAL A 333 12.12 -22.55 15.51
C VAL A 333 10.78 -21.84 15.74
N ALA A 334 10.31 -21.84 16.99
CA ALA A 334 9.06 -21.21 17.39
C ALA A 334 9.00 -19.73 16.96
N GLU A 335 7.86 -19.32 16.39
CA GLU A 335 7.70 -18.01 15.73
C GLU A 335 7.99 -16.83 16.65
N GLU A 336 7.73 -16.98 17.95
CA GLU A 336 7.97 -15.98 19.00
C GLU A 336 9.42 -15.49 19.00
N THR A 337 10.36 -16.38 18.65
CA THR A 337 11.79 -16.07 18.55
C THR A 337 12.07 -14.97 17.52
N TYR A 338 11.30 -14.96 16.43
CA TYR A 338 11.47 -14.02 15.32
C TYR A 338 10.77 -12.68 15.59
N GLU A 339 9.81 -12.64 16.51
CA GLU A 339 9.09 -11.40 16.85
C GLU A 339 9.89 -10.51 17.80
N THR A 340 10.67 -11.11 18.69
CA THR A 340 11.47 -10.37 19.68
C THR A 340 12.84 -9.96 19.16
N THR A 341 13.27 -10.47 18.01
CA THR A 341 14.61 -10.24 17.47
C THR A 341 14.54 -9.60 16.10
N MET A 342 15.19 -8.43 15.95
CA MET A 342 15.25 -7.73 14.67
C MET A 342 16.04 -8.54 13.64
N GLY A 343 15.39 -8.89 12.53
CA GLY A 343 15.98 -9.40 11.30
C GLY A 343 16.57 -8.29 10.42
N ALA A 344 16.63 -8.55 9.12
CA ALA A 344 17.16 -7.62 8.13
C ALA A 344 16.30 -7.58 6.86
N THR A 345 16.28 -6.42 6.21
CA THR A 345 15.70 -6.23 4.87
C THR A 345 16.80 -5.77 3.94
N GLU A 346 17.09 -6.56 2.91
CA GLU A 346 18.10 -6.20 1.90
C GLU A 346 17.59 -5.00 1.07
N ASN A 347 18.50 -4.12 0.65
CA ASN A 347 18.25 -3.03 -0.32
C ASN A 347 17.17 -1.98 0.03
N ILE A 348 16.50 -2.11 1.17
CA ILE A 348 15.51 -1.14 1.67
C ILE A 348 16.14 -0.26 2.74
N ARG A 349 16.33 1.03 2.47
CA ARG A 349 17.07 1.97 3.34
C ARG A 349 16.39 2.27 4.67
N GLN A 350 15.09 2.50 4.66
CA GLN A 350 14.29 2.80 5.84
C GLN A 350 13.14 1.81 5.92
N SER A 351 13.45 0.55 6.20
CA SER A 351 12.47 -0.53 6.42
C SER A 351 11.31 -0.05 7.32
N ALA A 352 10.10 -0.11 6.79
CA ALA A 352 8.89 0.25 7.51
C ALA A 352 8.61 -0.72 8.65
N ARG A 353 8.84 -2.03 8.42
CA ARG A 353 8.72 -3.07 9.45
C ARG A 353 9.69 -2.84 10.60
N CYS A 354 10.97 -2.57 10.32
CA CYS A 354 11.96 -2.35 11.37
C CYS A 354 11.77 -1.02 12.10
N ARG A 355 11.30 0.00 11.38
CA ARG A 355 10.98 1.29 11.97
C ARG A 355 9.86 1.16 13.00
N VAL A 356 8.77 0.45 12.68
CA VAL A 356 7.62 0.35 13.58
C VAL A 356 7.81 -0.65 14.71
N LEU A 357 8.52 -1.77 14.47
CA LEU A 357 8.68 -2.82 15.46
C LEU A 357 9.87 -2.61 16.40
N PHE A 358 10.92 -1.91 15.94
CA PHE A 358 12.19 -1.81 16.67
C PHE A 358 12.75 -0.38 16.76
N ASP A 359 12.02 0.63 16.27
CA ASP A 359 12.48 2.03 16.14
C ASP A 359 13.87 2.16 15.51
N SER A 360 14.14 1.32 14.50
CA SER A 360 15.46 1.21 13.89
C SER A 360 15.38 1.00 12.39
N THR A 361 16.54 1.00 11.75
CA THR A 361 16.70 0.52 10.36
C THR A 361 17.39 -0.83 10.41
N CYS A 362 17.06 -1.70 9.45
CA CYS A 362 17.62 -3.04 9.38
C CYS A 362 18.17 -3.34 7.98
N VAL A 363 18.71 -2.30 7.32
CA VAL A 363 19.37 -2.45 6.03
C VAL A 363 20.52 -3.41 6.19
N LYS A 364 20.53 -4.48 5.40
CA LYS A 364 21.67 -5.39 5.38
C LYS A 364 22.87 -4.70 4.74
N LYS A 365 23.97 -4.55 5.49
CA LYS A 365 25.17 -3.82 5.04
C LYS A 365 26.24 -4.70 4.40
N GLN A 366 26.18 -6.01 4.61
CA GLN A 366 27.10 -6.98 4.02
C GLN A 366 26.33 -8.23 3.62
N ARG A 367 26.73 -8.82 2.49
CA ARG A 367 26.26 -10.15 2.12
C ARG A 367 26.94 -11.13 3.07
N ASP A 368 26.17 -11.90 3.82
CA ASP A 368 26.71 -13.12 4.41
C ASP A 368 27.04 -14.02 3.23
N TYR A 369 28.33 -14.10 2.88
CA TYR A 369 28.80 -15.08 1.91
C TYR A 369 28.53 -16.46 2.50
N PHE A 370 27.49 -17.11 2.00
CA PHE A 370 27.31 -18.55 2.12
C PHE A 370 27.23 -19.12 0.71
#